data_AF-A0A517XKX6-F1
#
_entry.id   AF-A0A517XKX6-F1
#
_cell.length_a   1.000
_cell.length_b   1.000
_cell.length_c   1.000
_cell.angle_alpha   90.00
_cell.angle_beta   90.00
_cell.angle_gamma   90.00
#
_symmetry.space_group_name_H-M   'P 1'
#
loop_
_entity.id
_entity.type
_entity.pdbx_description
1 polymer ?
#
loop_
_entity_poly.entity_id
_entity_poly.type
_entity_poly.pdbx_seq_one_letter_code
_entity_poly.pdbx_strand_id
1 'polypeptide(L)'
;MDDALETRRAAALAASEAGRLAEEYRLWLPLAEAGDPQAQGAVGSLLAYGLHRVERLDQLSATDGPAADEATALADQAAGARYLEAASAAGFGPASFNLAGLYVDGYGGGPWEDRKAHAAELYALAYAQGFTAFGWLMQGEGPGQPYLDVMERHMAGEQPDPPEWWRAEPGAAADGPRL
;
A
#
# COMPACT_ATOMS: atom_id res chain seq x y z
N MET A 1 7.63 21.23 -25.93
CA MET A 1 6.68 20.98 -24.84
C MET A 1 7.14 19.78 -24.02
N ASP A 2 7.67 18.74 -24.67
CA ASP A 2 8.20 17.52 -24.04
C ASP A 2 9.33 17.74 -23.02
N ASP A 3 10.27 18.64 -23.29
CA ASP A 3 11.43 18.88 -22.41
C ASP A 3 11.03 19.34 -20.99
N ALA A 4 9.96 20.14 -20.88
CA ALA A 4 9.43 20.60 -19.60
C ALA A 4 8.68 19.50 -18.83
N LEU A 5 8.06 18.55 -19.55
CA LEU A 5 7.39 17.39 -18.94
C LEU A 5 8.42 16.37 -18.45
N GLU A 6 9.46 16.13 -19.24
CA GLU A 6 10.54 15.22 -18.89
C GLU A 6 11.37 15.75 -17.72
N THR A 7 11.66 17.05 -17.71
CA THR A 7 12.27 17.72 -16.54
C THR A 7 11.42 17.56 -15.28
N ARG A 8 10.09 17.71 -15.39
CA ARG A 8 9.18 17.53 -14.26
C ARG A 8 9.17 16.08 -13.77
N ARG A 9 9.15 15.10 -14.68
CA ARG A 9 9.24 13.68 -14.34
C ARG A 9 10.53 13.37 -13.58
N ALA A 10 11.67 13.84 -14.08
CA ALA A 10 12.96 13.66 -13.42
C ALA A 10 12.99 14.27 -12.02
N ALA A 11 12.42 15.47 -11.85
CA ALA A 11 12.29 16.11 -10.55
C ALA A 11 11.39 15.31 -9.59
N ALA A 12 10.28 14.76 -10.10
CA ALA A 12 9.35 13.96 -9.30
C ALA A 12 10.01 12.68 -8.78
N LEU A 13 10.78 12.00 -9.63
CA LEU A 13 11.58 10.84 -9.24
C LEU A 13 12.63 11.21 -8.18
N ALA A 14 13.35 12.32 -8.36
CA ALA A 14 14.33 12.78 -7.39
C ALA A 14 13.71 13.21 -6.05
N ALA A 15 12.46 13.68 -6.05
CA ALA A 15 11.70 13.95 -4.83
C ALA A 15 11.32 12.64 -4.12
N SER A 16 10.87 11.62 -4.87
CA SER A 16 10.55 10.28 -4.37
C SER A 16 11.75 9.62 -3.69
N GLU A 17 12.90 9.60 -4.36
CA GLU A 17 14.16 9.04 -3.84
C GLU A 17 14.64 9.73 -2.57
N ALA A 18 14.37 11.03 -2.44
CA ALA A 18 14.72 11.82 -1.27
C ALA A 18 13.64 11.79 -0.17
N GLY A 19 12.55 11.03 -0.38
CA GLY A 19 11.42 10.92 0.53
C GLY A 19 10.64 12.22 0.72
N ARG A 20 10.60 13.12 -0.27
CA ARG A 20 9.88 14.41 -0.22
C ARG A 20 8.48 14.26 -0.80
N LEU A 21 7.56 13.71 -0.01
CA LEU A 21 6.28 13.16 -0.49
C LEU A 21 5.31 14.24 -0.99
N ALA A 22 5.15 15.35 -0.26
CA ALA A 22 4.31 16.47 -0.69
C ALA A 22 4.85 17.18 -1.94
N GLU A 23 6.18 17.20 -2.14
CA GLU A 23 6.79 17.72 -3.35
C GLU A 23 6.60 16.76 -4.53
N GLU A 24 6.85 15.48 -4.32
CA GLU A 24 6.62 14.41 -5.29
C GLU A 24 5.18 14.46 -5.83
N TYR A 25 4.19 14.55 -4.94
CA TYR A 25 2.77 14.68 -5.32
C TYR A 25 2.54 15.88 -6.26
N ARG A 26 3.04 17.06 -5.88
CA ARG A 26 2.87 18.29 -6.68
C ARG A 26 3.54 18.21 -8.05
N LEU A 27 4.65 17.49 -8.15
CA LEU A 27 5.37 17.29 -9.41
C LEU A 27 4.69 16.26 -10.30
N TRP A 28 4.11 15.20 -9.74
CA TRP A 28 3.40 14.19 -10.53
C TRP A 28 1.99 14.59 -10.92
N LEU A 29 1.27 15.39 -10.12
CA LEU A 29 -0.16 15.68 -10.33
C LEU A 29 -0.49 16.15 -11.76
N PRO A 30 0.21 17.13 -12.37
CA PRO A 30 -0.11 17.57 -13.72
C PRO A 30 0.11 16.49 -14.78
N LEU A 31 1.07 15.59 -14.57
CA LEU A 31 1.33 14.46 -15.47
C LEU A 31 0.23 13.39 -15.32
N ALA A 32 -0.23 13.14 -14.09
CA ALA A 32 -1.31 12.21 -13.81
C ALA A 32 -2.65 12.69 -14.41
N GLU A 33 -2.93 13.98 -14.30
CA GLU A 33 -4.09 14.63 -14.95
C GLU A 33 -4.00 14.59 -16.48
N ALA A 34 -2.79 14.57 -17.04
CA ALA A 34 -2.55 14.40 -18.48
C ALA A 34 -2.64 12.93 -18.95
N GLY A 35 -2.88 11.97 -18.04
CA GLY A 35 -3.06 10.56 -18.37
C GLY A 35 -1.79 9.71 -18.36
N ASP A 36 -0.68 10.21 -17.79
CA ASP A 36 0.55 9.43 -17.69
C ASP A 36 0.41 8.28 -16.66
N PRO A 37 0.52 7.00 -17.06
CA PRO A 37 0.24 5.88 -16.16
C PRO A 37 1.17 5.81 -14.94
N GLN A 38 2.44 6.19 -15.10
CA GLN A 38 3.39 6.19 -13.99
C GLN A 38 3.03 7.28 -12.97
N ALA A 39 2.72 8.48 -13.45
CA ALA A 39 2.28 9.60 -12.62
C ALA A 39 0.96 9.29 -11.92
N GLN A 40 0.00 8.68 -12.62
CA GLN A 40 -1.26 8.23 -12.04
C GLN A 40 -1.01 7.19 -10.94
N GLY A 41 -0.11 6.23 -11.16
CA GLY A 41 0.28 5.26 -10.13
C GLY A 41 0.89 5.91 -8.89
N ALA A 42 1.79 6.89 -9.07
CA ALA A 42 2.44 7.62 -7.98
C ALA A 42 1.45 8.48 -7.20
N VAL A 43 0.67 9.32 -7.88
CA VAL A 43 -0.37 10.18 -7.29
C VAL A 43 -1.44 9.33 -6.60
N GLY A 44 -1.85 8.24 -7.23
CA GLY A 44 -2.82 7.30 -6.68
C GLY A 44 -2.38 6.72 -5.35
N SER A 45 -1.13 6.27 -5.25
CA SER A 45 -0.54 5.78 -4.00
C SER A 45 -0.45 6.87 -2.93
N LEU A 46 0.07 8.05 -3.29
CA LEU A 46 0.24 9.15 -2.34
C LEU A 46 -1.09 9.68 -1.78
N LEU A 47 -2.15 9.68 -2.59
CA LEU A 47 -3.50 10.01 -2.13
C LEU A 47 -4.06 8.89 -1.24
N ALA A 48 -4.03 7.65 -1.71
CA ALA A 48 -4.73 6.58 -1.03
C ALA A 48 -4.24 6.31 0.41
N TYR A 49 -2.95 6.59 0.66
CA TYR A 49 -2.34 6.48 1.99
C TYR A 49 -2.18 7.85 2.69
N GLY A 50 -2.73 8.93 2.14
CA GLY A 50 -2.67 10.29 2.71
C GLY A 50 -1.27 10.92 2.74
N LEU A 51 -0.30 10.32 2.07
CA LEU A 51 1.13 10.68 2.08
C LEU A 51 1.41 12.01 1.38
N HIS A 52 0.53 12.45 0.49
CA HIS A 52 0.64 13.75 -0.18
C HIS A 52 0.64 14.96 0.78
N ARG A 53 0.17 14.77 2.03
CA ARG A 53 0.20 15.79 3.10
C ARG A 53 1.46 15.76 3.95
N VAL A 54 2.28 14.73 3.79
CA VAL A 54 3.50 14.57 4.57
C VAL A 54 4.64 15.22 3.78
N GLU A 55 5.36 16.14 4.41
CA GLU A 55 6.48 16.80 3.72
C GLU A 55 7.63 15.82 3.48
N ARG A 56 7.94 14.98 4.46
CA ARG A 56 9.04 14.01 4.37
C ARG A 56 8.71 12.64 4.97
N LEU A 57 9.21 11.59 4.33
CA LEU A 57 9.03 10.21 4.78
C LEU A 57 9.53 9.99 6.21
N ASP A 58 10.60 10.66 6.61
CA ASP A 58 11.18 10.59 7.97
C ASP A 58 10.30 11.22 9.06
N GLN A 59 9.24 11.94 8.69
CA GLN A 59 8.26 12.51 9.62
C GLN A 59 7.05 11.61 9.87
N LEU A 60 6.89 10.51 9.11
CA LEU A 60 5.82 9.56 9.33
C LEU A 60 6.07 8.78 10.63
N SER A 61 5.08 8.81 11.52
CA SER A 61 5.06 7.94 12.69
C SER A 61 4.77 6.51 12.26
N ALA A 62 5.44 5.54 12.87
CA ALA A 62 5.13 4.13 12.66
C ALA A 62 3.78 3.72 13.27
N THR A 63 3.27 4.48 14.24
CA THR A 63 2.02 4.20 14.96
C THR A 63 0.85 5.01 14.44
N ASP A 64 1.11 6.15 13.81
CA ASP A 64 0.08 7.10 13.39
C ASP A 64 0.27 7.44 11.91
N GLY A 65 -0.76 7.16 11.11
CA GLY A 65 -0.82 7.60 9.71
C GLY A 65 -0.91 9.13 9.59
N PRO A 66 -0.91 9.67 8.35
CA PRO A 66 -1.04 11.09 8.12
C PRO A 66 -2.31 11.64 8.78
N ALA A 67 -2.18 12.70 9.57
CA ALA A 67 -3.31 13.30 10.27
C ALA A 67 -4.39 13.80 9.28
N ALA A 68 -5.61 13.30 9.44
CA ALA A 68 -6.78 13.70 8.68
C ALA A 68 -8.05 13.36 9.46
N ASP A 69 -9.12 14.13 9.26
CA ASP A 69 -10.45 13.64 9.60
C ASP A 69 -10.87 12.51 8.65
N GLU A 70 -11.83 11.70 9.11
CA GLU A 70 -12.33 10.54 8.38
C GLU A 70 -12.86 10.89 6.99
N ALA A 71 -13.58 12.01 6.86
CA ALA A 71 -14.16 12.43 5.58
C ALA A 71 -13.06 12.75 4.55
N THR A 72 -11.99 13.42 4.98
CA THR A 72 -10.84 13.73 4.15
C THR A 72 -10.07 12.46 3.79
N ALA A 73 -9.85 11.55 4.74
CA ALA A 73 -9.19 10.27 4.46
C ALA A 73 -9.96 9.42 3.44
N LEU A 74 -11.29 9.35 3.54
CA LEU A 74 -12.14 8.65 2.57
C LEU A 74 -12.12 9.31 1.19
N ALA A 75 -12.13 10.65 1.14
CA ALA A 75 -12.03 11.39 -0.12
C ALA A 75 -10.68 11.13 -0.82
N ASP A 76 -9.59 11.13 -0.06
CA ASP A 76 -8.25 10.83 -0.55
C ASP A 76 -8.16 9.38 -1.06
N GLN A 77 -8.71 8.43 -0.30
CA GLN A 77 -8.74 7.02 -0.70
C GLN A 77 -9.50 6.82 -2.01
N ALA A 78 -10.67 7.43 -2.16
CA ALA A 78 -11.47 7.36 -3.38
C ALA A 78 -10.78 8.04 -4.57
N ALA A 79 -10.10 9.18 -4.36
CA ALA A 79 -9.34 9.85 -5.40
C ALA A 79 -8.11 9.02 -5.81
N GLY A 80 -7.40 8.46 -4.83
CA GLY A 80 -6.25 7.59 -5.05
C GLY A 80 -6.60 6.34 -5.84
N ALA A 81 -7.69 5.67 -5.45
CA ALA A 81 -8.19 4.49 -6.15
C ALA A 81 -8.49 4.78 -7.63
N ARG A 82 -9.14 5.91 -7.96
CA ARG A 82 -9.41 6.27 -9.37
C ARG A 82 -8.14 6.41 -10.21
N TYR A 83 -7.09 7.01 -9.65
CA TYR A 83 -5.81 7.11 -10.35
C TYR A 83 -5.12 5.75 -10.50
N LEU A 84 -5.19 4.90 -9.47
CA LEU A 84 -4.66 3.54 -9.53
C LEU A 84 -5.41 2.67 -10.53
N GLU A 85 -6.74 2.78 -10.60
CA GLU A 85 -7.58 2.10 -11.58
C GLU A 85 -7.20 2.51 -13.01
N ALA A 86 -7.02 3.82 -13.26
CA ALA A 86 -6.59 4.32 -14.56
C ALA A 86 -5.20 3.80 -14.96
N ALA A 87 -4.23 3.86 -14.04
CA ALA A 87 -2.88 3.36 -14.27
C ALA A 87 -2.83 1.83 -14.46
N SER A 88 -3.62 1.10 -13.67
CA SER A 88 -3.78 -0.36 -13.77
C SER A 88 -4.37 -0.75 -15.13
N ALA A 89 -5.43 -0.07 -15.57
CA ALA A 89 -6.04 -0.28 -16.89
C ALA A 89 -5.07 0.02 -18.04
N ALA A 90 -4.13 0.96 -17.84
CA ALA A 90 -3.06 1.26 -18.78
C ALA A 90 -1.87 0.28 -18.72
N GLY A 91 -1.92 -0.77 -17.88
CA GLY A 91 -0.88 -1.79 -17.80
C GLY A 91 0.23 -1.50 -16.80
N PHE A 92 0.08 -0.50 -15.92
CA PHE A 92 1.12 -0.16 -14.95
C PHE A 92 1.05 -1.08 -13.71
N GLY A 93 1.87 -2.13 -13.71
CA GLY A 93 1.90 -3.17 -12.68
C GLY A 93 1.93 -2.69 -11.21
N PRO A 94 2.74 -1.68 -10.84
CA PRO A 94 2.72 -1.13 -9.48
C PRO A 94 1.36 -0.57 -9.06
N ALA A 95 0.55 -0.05 -9.99
CA ALA A 95 -0.78 0.45 -9.66
C ALA A 95 -1.76 -0.69 -9.37
N SER A 96 -1.73 -1.77 -10.15
CA SER A 96 -2.53 -2.98 -9.88
C SER A 96 -2.19 -3.55 -8.50
N PHE A 97 -0.90 -3.59 -8.14
CA PHE A 97 -0.45 -4.03 -6.82
C PHE A 97 -0.98 -3.13 -5.70
N ASN A 98 -0.84 -1.81 -5.83
CA ASN A 98 -1.30 -0.87 -4.81
C ASN A 98 -2.84 -0.90 -4.67
N LEU A 99 -3.58 -1.06 -5.77
CA LEU A 99 -5.04 -1.19 -5.73
C LEU A 99 -5.48 -2.47 -5.01
N ALA A 100 -4.76 -3.59 -5.21
CA ALA A 100 -4.98 -4.81 -4.44
C ALA A 100 -4.79 -4.58 -2.94
N GLY A 101 -3.73 -3.86 -2.55
CA GLY A 101 -3.47 -3.45 -1.18
C GLY A 101 -4.64 -2.67 -0.56
N LEU A 102 -5.20 -1.70 -1.30
CA LEU A 102 -6.37 -0.95 -0.82
C LEU A 102 -7.57 -1.84 -0.53
N TYR A 103 -7.87 -2.82 -1.40
CA TYR A 103 -8.93 -3.79 -1.11
C TYR A 103 -8.65 -4.61 0.14
N VAL A 104 -7.39 -5.00 0.38
CA VAL A 104 -7.00 -5.68 1.62
C VAL A 104 -7.27 -4.80 2.85
N ASP A 105 -6.92 -3.52 2.76
CA ASP A 105 -7.08 -2.52 3.83
C ASP A 105 -8.54 -2.08 4.08
N GLY A 106 -9.50 -2.57 3.27
CA GLY A 106 -10.93 -2.32 3.48
C GLY A 106 -11.57 -1.33 2.51
N TYR A 107 -10.84 -0.86 1.49
CA TYR A 107 -11.42 -0.05 0.42
C TYR A 107 -12.62 -0.76 -0.24
N GLY A 108 -13.65 0.02 -0.56
CA GLY A 108 -14.93 -0.49 -1.08
C GLY A 108 -15.87 -1.06 -0.01
N GLY A 109 -15.38 -1.31 1.21
CA GLY A 109 -16.14 -1.92 2.28
C GLY A 109 -16.60 -3.34 1.96
N GLY A 110 -17.60 -3.83 2.69
CA GLY A 110 -18.18 -5.15 2.46
C GLY A 110 -17.39 -6.32 3.04
N PRO A 111 -17.84 -7.56 2.78
CA PRO A 111 -17.24 -8.78 3.31
C PRO A 111 -15.78 -8.94 2.89
N TRP A 112 -14.97 -9.54 3.77
CA TRP A 112 -13.57 -9.86 3.48
C TRP A 112 -13.44 -10.72 2.22
N GLU A 113 -14.26 -11.76 2.07
CA GLU A 113 -14.17 -12.70 0.93
C GLU A 113 -14.28 -12.01 -0.43
N ASP A 114 -15.19 -11.04 -0.56
CA ASP A 114 -15.38 -10.29 -1.80
C ASP A 114 -14.15 -9.42 -2.10
N ARG A 115 -13.62 -8.72 -1.08
CA ARG A 115 -12.40 -7.90 -1.21
C ARG A 115 -11.16 -8.74 -1.48
N LYS A 116 -11.05 -9.91 -0.86
CA LYS A 116 -9.96 -10.87 -1.04
C LYS A 116 -9.90 -11.37 -2.48
N ALA A 117 -11.05 -11.72 -3.06
CA ALA A 117 -11.14 -12.15 -4.46
C ALA A 117 -10.65 -11.03 -5.41
N HIS A 118 -11.13 -9.80 -5.22
CA HIS A 118 -10.68 -8.65 -6.02
C HIS A 118 -9.18 -8.37 -5.85
N ALA A 119 -8.65 -8.43 -4.64
CA ALA A 119 -7.22 -8.26 -4.39
C ALA A 119 -6.38 -9.34 -5.09
N ALA A 120 -6.82 -10.60 -5.08
CA ALA A 120 -6.14 -11.70 -5.76
C ALA A 120 -6.08 -11.48 -7.29
N GLU A 121 -7.19 -11.07 -7.90
CA GLU A 121 -7.23 -10.74 -9.34
C GLU A 121 -6.26 -9.62 -9.69
N LEU A 122 -6.18 -8.58 -8.85
CA LEU A 122 -5.29 -7.44 -9.05
C LEU A 122 -3.82 -7.78 -8.82
N TYR A 123 -3.48 -8.65 -7.87
CA TYR A 123 -2.12 -9.16 -7.72
C TYR A 123 -1.70 -10.00 -8.94
N ALA A 124 -2.59 -10.87 -9.44
CA ALA A 124 -2.33 -11.61 -10.67
C ALA A 124 -2.14 -10.68 -11.88
N LEU A 125 -2.97 -9.63 -11.98
CA LEU A 125 -2.83 -8.60 -13.01
C LEU A 125 -1.50 -7.85 -12.90
N ALA A 126 -1.09 -7.45 -11.69
CA ALA A 126 0.19 -6.79 -11.46
C ALA A 126 1.36 -7.65 -11.95
N TYR A 127 1.32 -8.96 -11.69
CA TYR A 127 2.30 -9.92 -12.19
C TYR A 127 2.32 -9.99 -13.72
N ALA A 128 1.14 -10.10 -14.34
CA ALA A 128 0.99 -10.14 -15.80
C ALA A 128 1.49 -8.83 -16.47
N GLN A 129 1.42 -7.72 -15.75
CA GLN A 129 1.94 -6.41 -16.14
C GLN A 129 3.44 -6.24 -15.85
N GLY A 130 4.13 -7.30 -15.40
CA GLY A 130 5.58 -7.33 -15.19
C GLY A 130 6.05 -6.84 -13.82
N PHE A 131 5.14 -6.60 -12.87
CA PHE A 131 5.54 -6.21 -11.51
C PHE A 131 5.87 -7.45 -10.67
N THR A 132 7.17 -7.74 -10.55
CA THR A 132 7.71 -8.94 -9.89
C THR A 132 8.52 -8.64 -8.63
N ALA A 133 8.53 -7.38 -8.17
CA ALA A 133 9.33 -6.90 -7.03
C ALA A 133 9.05 -7.69 -5.74
N PHE A 134 7.87 -8.28 -5.61
CA PHE A 134 7.50 -9.15 -4.51
C PHE A 134 7.39 -10.60 -4.95
N GLY A 135 8.46 -11.16 -5.51
CA GLY A 135 8.48 -12.53 -6.05
C GLY A 135 7.93 -13.61 -5.10
N TRP A 136 8.05 -13.43 -3.77
CA TRP A 136 7.44 -14.33 -2.78
C TRP A 136 5.90 -14.28 -2.75
N LEU A 137 5.28 -13.12 -3.00
CA LEU A 137 3.83 -12.98 -3.14
C LEU A 137 3.34 -13.68 -4.39
N MET A 138 4.17 -13.69 -5.43
CA MET A 138 3.77 -14.13 -6.76
C MET A 138 3.99 -15.63 -7.01
N GLN A 139 4.42 -16.38 -5.98
CA GLN A 139 4.70 -17.82 -6.04
C GLN A 139 3.66 -18.65 -5.26
N GLY A 140 3.54 -19.94 -5.56
CA GLY A 140 2.67 -20.88 -4.84
C GLY A 140 1.28 -21.05 -5.46
N GLU A 141 0.25 -21.15 -4.62
CA GLU A 141 -1.15 -21.47 -5.02
C GLU A 141 -1.84 -20.37 -5.85
N GLY A 142 -1.21 -19.19 -6.00
CA GLY A 142 -1.65 -18.12 -6.88
C GLY A 142 -0.95 -16.78 -6.55
N PRO A 143 -0.89 -15.81 -7.50
CA PRO A 143 -0.29 -14.50 -7.23
C PRO A 143 -1.02 -13.75 -6.11
N GLY A 144 -0.30 -13.39 -5.06
CA GLY A 144 -0.81 -12.72 -3.86
C GLY A 144 -1.28 -13.66 -2.75
N GLN A 145 -1.49 -14.96 -3.04
CA GLN A 145 -2.10 -15.90 -2.09
C GLN A 145 -1.34 -16.00 -0.75
N PRO A 146 0.00 -16.11 -0.72
CA PRO A 146 0.73 -16.19 0.55
C PRO A 146 0.47 -15.00 1.48
N TYR A 147 0.24 -13.80 0.94
CA TYR A 147 -0.09 -12.63 1.74
C TYR A 147 -1.55 -12.60 2.17
N LEU A 148 -2.47 -12.96 1.26
CA LEU A 148 -3.89 -13.05 1.59
C LEU A 148 -4.16 -14.05 2.72
N ASP A 149 -3.42 -15.17 2.75
CA ASP A 149 -3.51 -16.15 3.84
C ASP A 149 -3.01 -15.57 5.17
N VAL A 150 -1.91 -14.81 5.16
CA VAL A 150 -1.39 -14.14 6.36
C VAL A 150 -2.41 -13.11 6.88
N MET A 151 -3.02 -12.34 5.98
CA MET A 151 -4.05 -11.37 6.34
C MET A 151 -5.30 -12.05 6.91
N GLU A 152 -5.74 -13.16 6.32
CA GLU A 152 -6.87 -13.95 6.80
C GLU A 152 -6.65 -14.47 8.22
N ARG A 153 -5.47 -15.04 8.52
CA ARG A 153 -5.10 -15.45 9.88
C ARG A 153 -5.09 -14.27 10.84
N HIS A 154 -4.52 -13.14 10.41
CA HIS A 154 -4.49 -11.92 11.21
C HIS A 154 -5.89 -11.42 11.57
N MET A 155 -6.83 -11.39 10.60
CA MET A 155 -8.22 -10.98 10.83
C MET A 155 -9.03 -11.99 11.64
N ALA A 156 -8.71 -13.28 11.54
CA ALA A 156 -9.27 -14.30 12.42
C ALA A 156 -8.78 -14.18 13.88
N GLY A 157 -7.84 -13.27 14.16
CA GLY A 157 -7.23 -13.10 15.47
C GLY A 157 -6.23 -14.19 15.83
N GLU A 158 -5.79 -14.98 14.84
CA GLU A 158 -4.75 -15.98 15.02
C GLU A 158 -3.42 -15.27 15.22
N GLN A 159 -2.99 -15.15 16.48
CA GLN A 159 -1.59 -14.83 16.76
C GLN A 159 -0.73 -16.00 16.31
N PRO A 160 0.44 -15.75 15.68
CA PRO A 160 1.38 -16.82 15.41
C PRO A 160 1.68 -17.51 16.74
N ASP A 161 1.41 -18.81 16.74
CA ASP A 161 1.58 -19.66 17.89
C ASP A 161 3.00 -19.44 18.42
N PRO A 162 3.20 -18.99 19.68
CA PRO A 162 4.53 -18.59 20.15
C PRO A 162 5.48 -19.77 19.97
N PRO A 163 6.73 -19.54 19.54
CA PRO A 163 7.67 -20.61 19.25
C PRO A 163 7.74 -21.62 20.39
N GLU A 164 7.95 -22.91 20.09
CA GLU A 164 7.97 -23.97 21.13
C GLU A 164 8.94 -23.66 22.29
N TRP A 165 10.04 -22.97 22.00
CA TRP A 165 11.03 -22.53 23.01
C TRP A 165 10.53 -21.44 23.96
N TRP A 166 9.40 -20.80 23.67
CA TRP A 166 8.70 -19.85 24.55
C TRP A 166 7.67 -20.56 25.45
N ARG A 167 7.16 -21.72 25.02
CA ARG A 167 6.20 -22.52 25.80
C ARG A 167 6.88 -23.39 26.86
N ALA A 168 8.22 -23.48 26.83
CA ALA A 168 9.01 -24.15 27.84
C ALA A 168 9.50 -23.16 28.90
N GLU A 169 8.76 -23.04 30.01
CA GLU A 169 9.29 -22.83 31.37
C GLU A 169 8.12 -23.08 32.37
N PRO A 170 7.81 -24.34 32.73
CA PRO A 170 7.07 -24.59 33.97
C PRO A 170 8.05 -24.38 35.14
N GLY A 171 8.24 -23.13 35.58
CA GLY A 171 9.22 -22.86 36.65
C GLY A 171 9.39 -21.44 37.17
N ALA A 172 8.84 -20.40 36.55
CA ALA A 172 9.00 -19.03 37.07
C ALA A 172 7.95 -18.71 38.16
N ALA A 173 8.26 -19.11 39.40
CA ALA A 173 7.61 -18.58 40.59
C ALA A 173 7.71 -17.05 40.58
N ALA A 174 6.57 -16.38 40.40
CA ALA A 174 6.43 -14.97 40.66
C ALA A 174 6.10 -14.77 42.14
N ASP A 175 7.13 -14.81 42.99
CA ASP A 175 7.11 -14.08 44.26
C ASP A 175 7.14 -12.59 43.92
N GLY A 176 5.96 -11.96 43.94
CA GLY A 176 5.80 -10.51 43.89
C GLY A 176 6.22 -9.86 45.22
N PRO A 177 6.63 -8.58 45.23
CA PRO A 177 7.13 -7.96 46.46
C PRO A 177 6.00 -7.36 47.34
N ARG A 178 6.16 -7.58 48.66
CA ARG A 178 5.66 -6.83 49.86
C ARG A 178 4.21 -7.09 50.29
N LEU A 179 3.86 -7.26 51.57
CA LEU A 179 4.34 -6.75 52.87
C LEU A 179 4.36 -7.83 53.95
#